data_AF-Q2TUP9-F1
#
_entry.id   AF-Q2TUP9-F1
#
_cell.length_a   1.000
_cell.length_b   1.000
_cell.length_c   1.000
_cell.angle_alpha   90.00
_cell.angle_beta   90.00
_cell.angle_gamma   90.00
#
_symmetry.space_group_name_H-M   'P 1'
#
loop_
_entity.id
_entity.type
_entity.pdbx_description
1 polymer ?
#
loop_
_entity_poly.entity_id
_entity_poly.type
_entity_poly.pdbx_seq_one_letter_code
_entity_poly.pdbx_strand_id
1 'polypeptide(L)'
;MNVHFPQDEISRAEAYNIVNANEQYIVPTSGDPIRGLIQDHIVSAALLTKRDTFLTKEEYQHLVYNACVSSSAPVYQRGMSSPKIGIVEDDLVFLSLPPTIWRPKPLWTGKQVITTVLNHITKGRPRFTMNKSGKVPGDYWGRNSGELDVLIQNNELVCGVVDKAQFGKYGLVHVVQELFGANVAGHLLSIFSRLFTGYLQMHGFTCGIADLLLIPQAEDGREKILEKSEKLGDKVHLQFLGGDQDRTDLLNLGEDIEKVLRNKGDAASARLDRLMSSALNRITSDVNNSIFPKGLLKSFPSNCLSLMTTSGAKGGLVNFTQISSLLGQQELEGKRVPRMISGKTLPCFPPWDTRARAGGFISDRFLTGLRPQEYYFHCMAGRDGLVDTAVKTSRSGYLQRCLIKNLECLKVYYDYTVRDSDGSIIQFHYGEDGVDVMKTSCLTQFDILATNQKLVIQRLGKHQFDELNCKSSSKERSSISENYTSDLPEALRFKAQDFINNLSKQKRQILELEDPSNFLNLMRLKYVTSLAQPGEPVGVIAGQSIGEPS
;
A
#
# COMPACT_ATOMS: atom_id res chain seq x y z
N MET A 1 -25.74 -2.19 -3.46
CA MET A 1 -25.21 -3.54 -3.77
C MET A 1 -26.40 -4.45 -4.02
N ASN A 2 -26.36 -5.25 -5.06
CA ASN A 2 -27.38 -6.27 -5.30
C ASN A 2 -27.02 -7.52 -4.52
N VAL A 3 -28.03 -8.21 -3.97
CA VAL A 3 -27.84 -9.50 -3.29
C VAL A 3 -28.44 -10.57 -4.19
N HIS A 4 -27.60 -11.44 -4.72
CA HIS A 4 -28.01 -12.58 -5.52
C HIS A 4 -27.94 -13.84 -4.65
N PHE A 5 -29.00 -14.65 -4.66
CA PHE A 5 -29.11 -15.85 -3.82
C PHE A 5 -29.12 -17.12 -4.69
N PRO A 6 -28.01 -17.87 -4.76
CA PRO A 6 -27.93 -19.12 -5.51
C PRO A 6 -28.99 -20.14 -5.06
N GLN A 7 -29.62 -20.84 -6.01
CA GLN A 7 -30.74 -21.77 -5.72
C GLN A 7 -30.34 -23.25 -5.75
N ASP A 8 -29.16 -23.57 -6.27
CA ASP A 8 -28.65 -24.93 -6.46
C ASP A 8 -27.32 -25.15 -5.74
N GLU A 9 -27.01 -26.41 -5.41
CA GLU A 9 -25.79 -26.75 -4.66
C GLU A 9 -24.50 -26.50 -5.45
N ILE A 10 -24.55 -26.57 -6.78
CA ILE A 10 -23.38 -26.32 -7.64
C ILE A 10 -22.99 -24.83 -7.54
N SER A 11 -23.95 -23.93 -7.78
CA SER A 11 -23.72 -22.50 -7.62
C SER A 11 -23.35 -22.12 -6.18
N ARG A 12 -23.89 -22.82 -5.17
CA ARG A 12 -23.46 -22.64 -3.76
C ARG A 12 -21.99 -23.01 -3.59
N ALA A 13 -21.54 -24.14 -4.15
CA ALA A 13 -20.16 -24.57 -4.07
C ALA A 13 -19.21 -23.60 -4.77
N GLU A 14 -19.57 -23.07 -5.94
CA GLU A 14 -18.80 -22.03 -6.65
C GLU A 14 -18.72 -20.74 -5.83
N ALA A 15 -19.84 -20.29 -5.25
CA ALA A 15 -19.87 -19.11 -4.41
C ALA A 15 -19.02 -19.25 -3.15
N TYR A 16 -19.02 -20.43 -2.50
CA TYR A 16 -18.24 -20.66 -1.28
C TYR A 16 -16.76 -20.90 -1.53
N ASN A 17 -16.35 -21.42 -2.69
CA ASN A 17 -14.95 -21.83 -2.91
C ASN A 17 -14.20 -20.98 -3.95
N ILE A 18 -14.89 -20.37 -4.91
CA ILE A 18 -14.26 -19.62 -6.01
C ILE A 18 -14.48 -18.12 -5.83
N VAL A 19 -15.76 -17.70 -5.76
CA VAL A 19 -16.15 -16.28 -5.71
C VAL A 19 -16.11 -15.72 -4.28
N ASN A 20 -15.71 -16.54 -3.30
CA ASN A 20 -15.69 -16.13 -1.91
C ASN A 20 -14.71 -14.96 -1.71
N ALA A 21 -15.03 -14.03 -0.80
CA ALA A 21 -14.22 -12.84 -0.60
C ALA A 21 -12.81 -13.16 -0.06
N ASN A 22 -12.60 -14.31 0.58
CA ASN A 22 -11.30 -14.69 1.13
C ASN A 22 -10.32 -15.06 0.01
N GLU A 23 -10.74 -15.82 -0.99
CA GLU A 23 -9.94 -16.16 -2.16
C GLU A 23 -9.67 -14.94 -3.05
N GLN A 24 -10.59 -13.96 -3.06
CA GLN A 24 -10.41 -12.67 -3.73
C GLN A 24 -9.59 -11.66 -2.88
N TYR A 25 -8.48 -12.12 -2.29
CA TYR A 25 -7.58 -11.28 -1.48
C TYR A 25 -6.62 -10.46 -2.34
N ILE A 26 -6.17 -11.02 -3.46
CA ILE A 26 -5.16 -10.48 -4.37
C ILE A 26 -5.87 -10.03 -5.65
N VAL A 27 -5.40 -8.95 -6.28
CA VAL A 27 -5.92 -8.45 -7.56
C VAL A 27 -5.17 -9.10 -8.72
N PRO A 28 -5.85 -9.52 -9.81
CA PRO A 28 -5.17 -10.21 -10.92
C PRO A 28 -4.32 -9.27 -11.76
N THR A 29 -4.56 -7.95 -11.66
CA THR A 29 -3.84 -6.93 -12.43
C THR A 29 -2.35 -6.85 -12.07
N SER A 30 -2.01 -6.96 -10.78
CA SER A 30 -0.64 -6.73 -10.30
C SER A 30 -0.15 -7.73 -9.25
N GLY A 31 -1.01 -8.66 -8.79
CA GLY A 31 -0.69 -9.57 -7.71
C GLY A 31 -0.61 -8.86 -6.34
N ASP A 32 -1.22 -7.67 -6.22
CA ASP A 32 -1.24 -6.90 -4.97
C ASP A 32 -2.48 -7.21 -4.13
N PRO A 33 -2.36 -7.18 -2.78
CA PRO A 33 -3.49 -7.39 -1.91
C PRO A 33 -4.47 -6.20 -1.97
N ILE A 34 -5.76 -6.49 -2.14
CA ILE A 34 -6.83 -5.48 -2.18
C ILE A 34 -7.58 -5.38 -0.85
N ARG A 35 -7.61 -6.45 -0.06
CA ARG A 35 -8.31 -6.49 1.24
C ARG A 35 -7.36 -6.09 2.36
N GLY A 36 -7.75 -5.06 3.11
CA GLY A 36 -7.02 -4.59 4.28
C GLY A 36 -7.91 -3.73 5.17
N LEU A 37 -7.39 -3.40 6.36
CA LEU A 37 -8.06 -2.46 7.25
C LEU A 37 -7.76 -1.02 6.82
N ILE A 38 -8.66 -0.09 7.14
CA ILE A 38 -8.60 1.29 6.69
C ILE A 38 -8.82 2.28 7.83
N GLN A 39 -8.38 3.53 7.64
CA GLN A 39 -8.73 4.68 8.49
C GLN A 39 -8.46 4.41 9.98
N ASP A 40 -9.50 4.42 10.81
CA ASP A 40 -9.45 4.29 12.27
C ASP A 40 -8.69 3.05 12.73
N HIS A 41 -8.83 1.93 12.03
CA HIS A 41 -8.10 0.71 12.36
C HIS A 41 -6.59 0.87 12.22
N ILE A 42 -6.13 1.64 11.23
CA ILE A 42 -4.70 1.92 11.02
C ILE A 42 -4.17 2.82 12.14
N VAL A 43 -4.94 3.84 12.53
CA VAL A 43 -4.58 4.72 13.65
C VAL A 43 -4.52 3.93 14.96
N SER A 44 -5.54 3.11 15.20
CA SER A 44 -5.63 2.24 16.37
C SER A 44 -4.49 1.24 16.43
N ALA A 45 -4.14 0.61 15.30
CA ALA A 45 -3.00 -0.29 15.21
C ALA A 45 -1.69 0.42 15.59
N ALA A 46 -1.48 1.64 15.08
CA ALA A 46 -0.31 2.43 15.39
C ALA A 46 -0.26 2.85 16.87
N LEU A 47 -1.40 3.27 17.44
CA LEU A 47 -1.52 3.65 18.85
C LEU A 47 -1.39 2.46 19.80
N LEU A 48 -1.88 1.28 19.42
CA LEU A 48 -1.75 0.07 20.22
C LEU A 48 -0.30 -0.43 20.20
N THR A 49 0.35 -0.42 19.03
CA THR A 49 1.66 -1.05 18.85
C THR A 49 2.86 -0.12 19.09
N LYS A 50 2.66 1.18 19.33
CA LYS A 50 3.75 2.07 19.77
C LYS A 50 4.37 1.60 21.11
N ARG A 51 5.64 1.93 21.33
CA ARG A 51 6.41 1.51 22.50
C ARG A 51 5.82 1.96 23.85
N ASP A 52 5.21 3.13 23.89
CA ASP A 52 4.69 3.73 25.12
C ASP A 52 3.33 3.17 25.57
N THR A 53 2.77 2.20 24.83
CA THR A 53 1.48 1.61 25.17
C THR A 53 1.65 0.43 26.11
N PHE A 54 1.30 0.67 27.38
CA PHE A 54 1.23 -0.34 28.43
C PHE A 54 -0.22 -0.58 28.84
N LEU A 55 -0.56 -1.85 29.04
CA LEU A 55 -1.89 -2.32 29.40
C LEU A 55 -1.81 -3.06 30.75
N THR A 56 -2.83 -2.85 31.57
CA THR A 56 -3.08 -3.66 32.76
C THR A 56 -3.53 -5.07 32.37
N LYS A 57 -3.56 -5.98 33.35
CA LYS A 57 -3.98 -7.36 33.11
C LYS A 57 -5.42 -7.41 32.58
N GLU A 58 -6.29 -6.60 33.17
CA GLU A 58 -7.71 -6.53 32.85
C GLU A 58 -7.93 -6.01 31.43
N GLU A 59 -7.24 -4.94 31.05
CA GLU A 59 -7.32 -4.36 29.70
C GLU A 59 -6.78 -5.33 28.64
N TYR A 60 -5.62 -5.97 28.91
CA TYR A 60 -5.04 -6.98 28.03
C TYR A 60 -6.01 -8.15 27.81
N GLN A 61 -6.55 -8.72 28.89
CA GLN A 61 -7.50 -9.84 28.80
C GLN A 61 -8.78 -9.43 28.09
N HIS A 62 -9.31 -8.24 28.37
CA HIS A 62 -10.50 -7.71 27.72
C HIS A 62 -10.32 -7.56 26.21
N LEU A 63 -9.22 -6.95 25.78
CA LEU A 63 -8.91 -6.74 24.36
C LEU A 63 -8.73 -8.06 23.61
N VAL A 64 -7.95 -9.00 24.18
CA VAL A 64 -7.73 -10.32 23.56
C VAL A 64 -9.05 -11.09 23.45
N TYR A 65 -9.86 -11.08 24.51
CA TYR A 65 -11.17 -11.75 24.50
C TYR A 65 -12.11 -11.14 23.45
N ASN A 66 -12.26 -9.81 23.42
CA ASN A 66 -13.09 -9.12 22.43
C ASN A 66 -12.65 -9.41 20.98
N ALA A 67 -11.33 -9.40 20.75
CA ALA A 67 -10.77 -9.67 19.44
C ALA A 67 -10.98 -11.12 18.98
N CYS A 68 -10.65 -12.09 19.84
CA CYS A 68 -10.53 -13.49 19.45
C CYS A 68 -11.80 -14.33 19.66
N VAL A 69 -12.75 -13.90 20.50
CA VAL A 69 -14.01 -14.63 20.66
C VAL A 69 -14.72 -14.69 19.32
N SER A 70 -14.83 -15.90 18.79
CA SER A 70 -15.53 -16.14 17.56
C SER A 70 -17.03 -16.10 17.84
N SER A 71 -17.74 -15.15 17.24
CA SER A 71 -19.21 -15.15 17.17
C SER A 71 -19.74 -16.23 16.21
N SER A 72 -18.94 -17.25 15.84
CA SER A 72 -19.45 -18.39 15.09
C SER A 72 -20.61 -18.98 15.88
N ALA A 73 -21.81 -18.85 15.30
CA ALA A 73 -22.94 -19.63 15.75
C ALA A 73 -22.48 -21.10 15.83
N PRO A 74 -22.80 -21.82 16.91
CA PRO A 74 -22.40 -23.22 17.04
C PRO A 74 -22.80 -23.95 15.77
N VAL A 75 -21.86 -24.71 15.18
CA VAL A 75 -22.14 -25.53 14.00
C VAL A 75 -23.13 -26.59 14.45
N TYR A 76 -24.41 -26.41 14.08
CA TYR A 76 -25.45 -27.38 14.38
C TYR A 76 -25.31 -28.55 13.41
N GLN A 77 -24.65 -29.63 13.84
CA GLN A 77 -24.75 -30.90 13.13
C GLN A 77 -26.11 -31.55 13.42
N ARG A 78 -26.84 -31.92 12.36
CA ARG A 78 -28.09 -32.69 12.48
C ARG A 78 -27.71 -34.15 12.73
N GLY A 79 -27.71 -34.57 14.00
CA GLY A 79 -27.71 -36.00 14.33
C GLY A 79 -29.01 -36.64 13.83
N MET A 80 -28.94 -37.83 13.25
CA MET A 80 -30.12 -38.52 12.71
C MET A 80 -31.18 -38.89 13.76
N SER A 81 -30.96 -38.67 15.07
CA SER A 81 -31.89 -39.12 16.13
C SER A 81 -31.93 -38.28 17.42
N SER A 82 -31.27 -37.12 17.50
CA SER A 82 -31.14 -36.35 18.75
C SER A 82 -31.28 -34.84 18.55
N PRO A 83 -31.68 -34.06 19.58
CA PRO A 83 -31.83 -32.60 19.47
C PRO A 83 -30.52 -31.95 19.01
N LYS A 84 -30.63 -30.78 18.36
CA LYS A 84 -29.50 -30.01 17.83
C LYS A 84 -28.44 -29.78 18.93
N ILE A 85 -27.38 -30.58 18.92
CA ILE A 85 -26.22 -30.36 19.79
C ILE A 85 -25.30 -29.39 19.04
N GLY A 86 -25.17 -28.18 19.57
CA GLY A 86 -24.16 -27.24 19.11
C GLY A 86 -22.79 -27.70 19.61
N ILE A 87 -21.91 -28.10 18.70
CA ILE A 87 -20.51 -28.35 19.05
C ILE A 87 -19.81 -26.99 19.03
N VAL A 88 -19.40 -26.51 20.20
CA VAL A 88 -18.45 -25.40 20.33
C VAL A 88 -17.08 -26.08 20.33
N GLU A 89 -16.33 -25.97 19.23
CA GLU A 89 -14.94 -26.41 19.21
C GLU A 89 -14.15 -25.64 20.28
N ASP A 90 -13.08 -26.25 20.82
CA ASP A 90 -12.22 -25.80 21.95
C ASP A 90 -11.49 -24.44 21.73
N ASP A 91 -12.23 -23.41 21.33
CA ASP A 91 -11.80 -22.02 21.11
C ASP A 91 -11.69 -21.23 22.41
N LEU A 92 -12.05 -21.82 23.55
CA LEU A 92 -12.22 -21.11 24.83
C LEU A 92 -10.93 -20.96 25.66
N VAL A 93 -9.85 -21.70 25.33
CA VAL A 93 -8.59 -21.64 26.11
C VAL A 93 -7.57 -20.74 25.41
N PHE A 94 -7.52 -19.49 25.85
CA PHE A 94 -6.49 -18.53 25.45
C PHE A 94 -5.21 -18.72 26.26
N LEU A 95 -4.08 -18.92 25.57
CA LEU A 95 -2.76 -18.91 26.19
C LEU A 95 -2.32 -17.46 26.38
N SER A 96 -2.58 -16.91 27.58
CA SER A 96 -2.08 -15.58 27.94
C SER A 96 -0.56 -15.57 28.03
N LEU A 97 0.08 -14.53 27.51
CA LEU A 97 1.52 -14.32 27.66
C LEU A 97 1.85 -13.76 29.06
N PRO A 98 3.06 -14.03 29.59
CA PRO A 98 3.52 -13.35 30.81
C PRO A 98 3.68 -11.83 30.57
N PRO A 99 3.56 -11.00 31.62
CA PRO A 99 3.76 -9.56 31.49
C PRO A 99 5.21 -9.25 31.11
N THR A 100 5.41 -8.18 30.33
CA THR A 100 6.77 -7.69 30.01
C THR A 100 7.41 -7.07 31.25
N ILE A 101 6.64 -6.28 32.01
CA ILE A 101 7.11 -5.63 33.24
C ILE A 101 6.49 -6.34 34.43
N TRP A 102 7.30 -6.86 35.35
CA TRP A 102 6.83 -7.56 36.55
C TRP A 102 6.68 -6.66 37.77
N ARG A 103 7.55 -5.66 37.92
CA ARG A 103 7.57 -4.70 39.04
C ARG A 103 7.68 -3.28 38.47
N PRO A 104 7.03 -2.26 39.06
CA PRO A 104 6.24 -2.28 40.30
C PRO A 104 4.83 -2.89 40.17
N LYS A 105 4.28 -2.95 38.96
CA LYS A 105 3.00 -3.61 38.64
C LYS A 105 3.16 -4.47 37.38
N PRO A 106 2.44 -5.60 37.27
CA PRO A 106 2.45 -6.41 36.07
C PRO A 106 1.80 -5.64 34.91
N LEU A 107 2.59 -5.34 33.86
CA LEU A 107 2.12 -4.63 32.67
C LEU A 107 2.47 -5.39 31.39
N TRP A 108 1.54 -5.37 30.45
CA TRP A 108 1.68 -5.92 29.11
C TRP A 108 1.87 -4.79 28.10
N THR A 109 2.54 -5.08 26.99
CA THR A 109 2.66 -4.12 25.88
C THR A 109 1.57 -4.39 24.85
N GLY A 110 1.20 -3.38 24.06
CA GLY A 110 0.26 -3.62 22.95
C GLY A 110 0.82 -4.55 21.86
N LYS A 111 2.15 -4.63 21.71
CA LYS A 111 2.80 -5.63 20.84
C LYS A 111 2.57 -7.07 21.32
N GLN A 112 2.49 -7.30 22.64
CA GLN A 112 2.12 -8.61 23.19
C GLN A 112 0.67 -9.00 22.88
N VAL A 113 -0.25 -8.04 22.74
CA VAL A 113 -1.63 -8.31 22.31
C VAL A 113 -1.63 -8.91 20.91
N ILE A 114 -0.91 -8.29 19.97
CA ILE A 114 -0.77 -8.80 18.60
C ILE A 114 -0.14 -10.19 18.59
N THR A 115 0.92 -10.41 19.38
CA THR A 115 1.57 -11.73 19.53
C THR A 115 0.58 -12.80 20.02
N THR A 116 -0.28 -12.45 20.99
CA THR A 116 -1.30 -13.35 21.53
C THR A 116 -2.33 -13.73 20.47
N VAL A 117 -2.78 -12.74 19.68
CA VAL A 117 -3.70 -12.95 18.55
C VAL A 117 -3.09 -13.87 17.49
N LEU A 118 -1.83 -13.65 17.12
CA LEU A 118 -1.12 -14.49 16.15
C LEU A 118 -0.98 -15.93 16.65
N ASN A 119 -0.65 -16.12 17.94
CA ASN A 119 -0.56 -17.45 18.56
C ASN A 119 -1.92 -18.17 18.61
N HIS A 120 -3.01 -17.43 18.81
CA HIS A 120 -4.36 -18.01 18.79
C HIS A 120 -4.73 -18.49 17.38
N ILE A 121 -4.50 -17.67 16.35
CA ILE A 121 -4.84 -18.00 14.96
C ILE A 121 -3.99 -19.13 14.39
N THR A 122 -2.73 -19.22 14.82
CA THR A 122 -1.77 -20.23 14.34
C THR A 122 -1.67 -21.46 15.25
N LYS A 123 -2.65 -21.66 16.16
CA LYS A 123 -2.68 -22.80 17.09
C LYS A 123 -2.56 -24.12 16.32
N GLY A 124 -1.64 -24.97 16.75
CA GLY A 124 -1.38 -26.28 16.11
C GLY A 124 -0.54 -26.23 14.83
N ARG A 125 -0.06 -25.05 14.42
CA ARG A 125 0.85 -24.88 13.27
C ARG A 125 2.21 -24.32 13.73
N PRO A 126 3.29 -24.51 12.94
CA PRO A 126 4.57 -23.88 13.23
C PRO A 126 4.45 -22.35 13.27
N ARG A 127 5.35 -21.73 14.02
CA ARG A 127 5.40 -20.27 14.14
C ARG A 127 6.09 -19.68 12.92
N PHE A 128 5.69 -18.48 12.51
CA PHE A 128 6.28 -17.80 11.35
C PHE A 128 7.15 -16.60 11.78
N THR A 129 8.06 -16.22 10.89
CA THR A 129 8.94 -15.07 11.05
C THR A 129 8.87 -14.19 9.80
N MET A 130 8.82 -12.88 9.98
CA MET A 130 8.83 -11.91 8.89
C MET A 130 9.49 -10.59 9.31
N ASN A 131 10.00 -9.86 8.31
CA ASN A 131 10.51 -8.52 8.48
C ASN A 131 9.96 -7.63 7.37
N LYS A 132 9.36 -6.49 7.73
CA LYS A 132 8.85 -5.50 6.77
C LYS A 132 8.94 -4.10 7.35
N SER A 133 9.53 -3.17 6.60
CA SER A 133 9.52 -1.75 6.96
C SER A 133 8.10 -1.16 6.92
N GLY A 134 7.81 -0.33 7.90
CA GLY A 134 6.62 0.50 7.98
C GLY A 134 6.72 1.74 7.09
N LYS A 135 5.64 2.50 7.07
CA LYS A 135 5.47 3.78 6.39
C LYS A 135 5.97 4.97 7.22
N VAL A 136 5.85 4.89 8.55
CA VAL A 136 6.28 6.00 9.44
C VAL A 136 7.82 6.01 9.53
N PRO A 137 8.52 7.09 9.12
CA PRO A 137 9.97 7.14 9.17
C PRO A 137 10.50 7.03 10.61
N GLY A 138 11.63 6.34 10.80
CA GLY A 138 12.23 6.11 12.12
C GLY A 138 12.51 7.40 12.90
N ASP A 139 12.82 8.50 12.20
CA ASP A 139 13.08 9.82 12.79
C ASP A 139 11.90 10.39 13.59
N TYR A 140 10.67 10.04 13.22
CA TYR A 140 9.46 10.47 13.94
C TYR A 140 9.35 9.86 15.33
N TRP A 141 9.88 8.65 15.51
CA TRP A 141 9.90 7.93 16.79
C TRP A 141 11.11 8.26 17.65
N GLY A 142 12.07 9.04 17.13
CA GLY A 142 13.31 9.40 17.80
C GLY A 142 14.52 8.58 17.35
N ARG A 143 15.71 9.01 17.79
CA ARG A 143 16.99 8.40 17.41
C ARG A 143 17.06 6.94 17.86
N ASN A 144 17.44 6.04 16.94
CA ASN A 144 17.60 4.60 17.18
C ASN A 144 16.35 3.92 17.76
N SER A 145 15.16 4.37 17.38
CA SER A 145 13.89 3.80 17.85
C SER A 145 13.71 2.35 17.42
N GLY A 146 14.18 1.97 16.23
CA GLY A 146 13.92 0.66 15.61
C GLY A 146 12.47 0.45 15.16
N GLU A 147 11.56 1.37 15.52
CA GLU A 147 10.11 1.26 15.29
C GLU A 147 9.68 1.37 13.81
N LEU A 148 10.63 1.66 12.91
CA LEU A 148 10.41 1.62 11.46
C LEU A 148 10.24 0.18 10.97
N ASP A 149 11.05 -0.76 11.44
CA ASP A 149 11.07 -2.12 10.91
C ASP A 149 10.21 -3.04 11.76
N VAL A 150 9.14 -3.56 11.16
CA VAL A 150 8.24 -4.52 11.80
C VAL A 150 8.87 -5.91 11.71
N LEU A 151 9.35 -6.39 12.85
CA LEU A 151 9.95 -7.70 13.01
C LEU A 151 9.04 -8.60 13.84
N ILE A 152 8.53 -9.65 13.20
CA ILE A 152 7.85 -10.74 13.88
C ILE A 152 8.78 -11.94 13.84
N GLN A 153 9.16 -12.44 15.01
CA GLN A 153 10.03 -13.61 15.13
C GLN A 153 9.28 -14.69 15.89
N ASN A 154 9.09 -15.85 15.26
CA ASN A 154 8.33 -16.96 15.84
C ASN A 154 6.99 -16.51 16.44
N ASN A 155 6.16 -15.82 15.64
CA ASN A 155 4.88 -15.19 16.01
C ASN A 155 4.95 -14.03 17.02
N GLU A 156 6.13 -13.70 17.56
CA GLU A 156 6.30 -12.61 18.52
C GLU A 156 6.61 -11.30 17.79
N LEU A 157 5.77 -10.28 17.98
CA LEU A 157 6.03 -8.94 17.48
C LEU A 157 7.07 -8.26 18.37
N VAL A 158 8.34 -8.36 17.95
CA VAL A 158 9.50 -7.88 18.73
C VAL A 158 9.70 -6.37 18.53
N CYS A 159 9.62 -5.90 17.29
CA CYS A 159 9.91 -4.52 16.93
C CYS A 159 8.94 -3.98 15.88
N GLY A 160 8.80 -2.66 15.83
CA GLY A 160 8.04 -1.95 14.81
C GLY A 160 6.58 -1.65 15.16
N VAL A 161 6.04 -0.62 14.53
CA VAL A 161 4.63 -0.22 14.62
C VAL A 161 3.83 -0.77 13.45
N VAL A 162 2.65 -1.31 13.72
CA VAL A 162 1.74 -1.79 12.70
C VAL A 162 1.00 -0.60 12.08
N ASP A 163 1.32 -0.29 10.83
CA ASP A 163 0.69 0.76 10.03
C ASP A 163 0.12 0.22 8.71
N LYS A 164 -0.30 1.11 7.80
CA LYS A 164 -0.90 0.71 6.52
C LYS A 164 0.00 -0.22 5.69
N ALA A 165 1.33 -0.14 5.81
CA ALA A 165 2.23 -1.00 5.06
C ALA A 165 2.04 -2.48 5.42
N GLN A 166 1.67 -2.78 6.68
CA GLN A 166 1.47 -4.14 7.16
C GLN A 166 0.16 -4.80 6.63
N PHE A 167 -0.75 -4.00 6.07
CA PHE A 167 -1.95 -4.47 5.37
C PHE A 167 -1.79 -4.47 3.85
N GLY A 168 -0.62 -4.04 3.34
CA GLY A 168 -0.31 -3.98 1.91
C GLY A 168 0.58 -5.13 1.44
N LYS A 169 1.20 -4.95 0.26
CA LYS A 169 2.09 -5.95 -0.36
C LYS A 169 3.25 -6.31 0.57
N TYR A 170 3.43 -7.59 0.81
CA TYR A 170 4.43 -8.16 1.74
C TYR A 170 4.27 -7.74 3.20
N GLY A 171 3.11 -7.17 3.57
CA GLY A 171 2.77 -6.88 4.96
C GLY A 171 2.35 -8.14 5.72
N LEU A 172 2.14 -7.98 7.02
CA LEU A 172 1.69 -9.02 7.94
C LEU A 172 0.54 -9.88 7.40
N VAL A 173 -0.54 -9.26 6.94
CA VAL A 173 -1.74 -10.02 6.52
C VAL A 173 -1.48 -10.81 5.24
N HIS A 174 -0.72 -10.23 4.30
CA HIS A 174 -0.36 -10.89 3.05
C HIS A 174 0.60 -12.08 3.30
N VAL A 175 1.57 -11.94 4.21
CA VAL A 175 2.43 -13.07 4.60
C VAL A 175 1.62 -14.18 5.26
N VAL A 176 0.63 -13.84 6.10
CA VAL A 176 -0.27 -14.84 6.68
C VAL A 176 -1.13 -15.52 5.61
N GLN A 177 -1.63 -14.77 4.62
CA GLN A 177 -2.35 -15.34 3.48
C GLN A 177 -1.47 -16.32 2.69
N GLU A 178 -0.20 -16.00 2.50
CA GLU A 178 0.77 -16.81 1.77
C GLU A 178 1.28 -18.04 2.55
N LEU A 179 1.35 -17.98 3.88
CA LEU A 179 1.83 -19.10 4.70
C LEU A 179 0.70 -20.01 5.19
N PHE A 180 -0.48 -19.46 5.52
CA PHE A 180 -1.56 -20.18 6.18
C PHE A 180 -2.84 -20.30 5.37
N GLY A 181 -2.97 -19.56 4.27
CA GLY A 181 -4.12 -19.59 3.36
C GLY A 181 -5.05 -18.38 3.51
N ALA A 182 -5.93 -18.22 2.52
CA ALA A 182 -6.79 -17.05 2.38
C ALA A 182 -7.83 -16.93 3.51
N ASN A 183 -8.39 -18.06 3.95
CA ASN A 183 -9.34 -18.10 5.07
C ASN A 183 -8.72 -17.61 6.39
N VAL A 184 -7.49 -18.03 6.70
CA VAL A 184 -6.80 -17.61 7.93
C VAL A 184 -6.52 -16.11 7.91
N ALA A 185 -6.13 -15.55 6.76
CA ALA A 185 -5.97 -14.11 6.59
C ALA A 185 -7.30 -13.35 6.74
N GLY A 186 -8.41 -13.88 6.21
CA GLY A 186 -9.75 -13.32 6.42
C GLY A 186 -10.19 -13.31 7.89
N HIS A 187 -9.90 -14.38 8.64
CA HIS A 187 -10.12 -14.43 10.08
C HIS A 187 -9.23 -13.44 10.83
N LEU A 188 -7.95 -13.34 10.48
CA LEU A 188 -7.03 -12.37 11.05
C LEU A 188 -7.53 -10.92 10.86
N LEU A 189 -7.97 -10.55 9.66
CA LEU A 189 -8.55 -9.24 9.39
C LEU A 189 -9.79 -8.96 10.26
N SER A 190 -10.64 -9.98 10.45
CA SER A 190 -11.84 -9.86 11.29
C SER A 190 -11.49 -9.66 12.77
N ILE A 191 -10.49 -10.40 13.27
CA ILE A 191 -9.99 -10.30 14.64
C ILE A 191 -9.34 -8.92 14.86
N PHE A 192 -8.51 -8.47 13.94
CA PHE A 192 -7.89 -7.15 13.99
C PHE A 192 -8.92 -6.02 13.93
N SER A 193 -9.95 -6.14 13.10
CA SER A 193 -11.05 -5.16 13.06
C SER A 193 -11.71 -5.01 14.44
N ARG A 194 -12.06 -6.13 15.10
CA ARG A 194 -12.63 -6.10 16.47
C ARG A 194 -11.65 -5.55 17.49
N LEU A 195 -10.39 -6.01 17.46
CA LEU A 195 -9.35 -5.57 18.37
C LEU A 195 -9.18 -4.05 18.33
N PHE A 196 -8.97 -3.51 17.13
CA PHE A 196 -8.71 -2.08 16.94
C PHE A 196 -9.92 -1.22 17.22
N THR A 197 -11.12 -1.73 16.95
CA THR A 197 -12.38 -1.07 17.33
C THR A 197 -12.53 -1.03 18.85
N GLY A 198 -12.33 -2.15 19.54
CA GLY A 198 -12.40 -2.22 21.01
C GLY A 198 -11.36 -1.32 21.69
N TYR A 199 -10.13 -1.29 21.15
CA TYR A 199 -9.08 -0.40 21.67
C TYR A 199 -9.44 1.09 21.51
N LEU A 200 -9.99 1.49 20.38
CA LEU A 200 -10.45 2.87 20.17
C LEU A 200 -11.62 3.26 21.06
N GLN A 201 -12.53 2.32 21.35
CA GLN A 201 -13.63 2.57 22.30
C GLN A 201 -13.12 2.87 23.72
N MET A 202 -11.97 2.29 24.11
CA MET A 202 -11.34 2.55 25.41
C MET A 202 -10.56 3.85 25.46
N HIS A 203 -9.75 4.15 24.44
CA HIS A 203 -8.82 5.30 24.46
C HIS A 203 -9.36 6.57 23.79
N GLY A 204 -10.26 6.43 22.81
CA GLY A 204 -10.68 7.52 21.94
C GLY A 204 -9.58 7.99 20.98
N PHE A 205 -9.99 8.70 19.93
CA PHE A 205 -9.10 9.40 19.02
C PHE A 205 -9.79 10.66 18.51
N THR A 206 -9.08 11.78 18.47
CA THR A 206 -9.65 13.07 18.07
C THR A 206 -8.62 13.94 17.37
N CYS A 207 -9.06 14.82 16.47
CA CYS A 207 -8.22 15.77 15.77
C CYS A 207 -8.80 17.16 15.99
N GLY A 208 -8.00 18.09 16.52
CA GLY A 208 -8.42 19.47 16.82
C GLY A 208 -7.56 20.52 16.12
N ILE A 209 -7.91 21.80 16.31
CA ILE A 209 -7.17 22.93 15.72
C ILE A 209 -5.72 22.97 16.20
N ALA A 210 -5.46 22.57 17.45
CA ALA A 210 -4.11 22.54 18.00
C ALA A 210 -3.15 21.58 17.27
N ASP A 211 -3.67 20.60 16.53
CA ASP A 211 -2.87 19.70 15.69
C ASP A 211 -2.38 20.37 14.39
N LEU A 212 -2.98 21.52 14.02
CA LEU A 212 -2.69 22.28 12.81
C LEU A 212 -1.70 23.44 13.06
N LEU A 213 -1.54 23.84 14.32
CA LEU A 213 -0.79 25.05 14.68
C LEU A 213 0.73 24.82 14.58
N LEU A 214 1.43 25.86 14.14
CA LEU A 214 2.89 25.92 14.13
C LEU A 214 3.43 26.63 15.39
N ILE A 215 4.67 26.34 15.73
CA ILE A 215 5.42 27.08 16.76
C ILE A 215 5.79 28.46 16.18
N PRO A 216 5.77 29.56 16.97
CA PRO A 216 6.07 30.91 16.47
C PRO A 216 7.39 31.02 15.68
N GLN A 217 8.46 30.34 16.14
CA GLN A 217 9.75 30.32 15.44
C GLN A 217 9.65 29.71 14.03
N ALA A 218 8.82 28.68 13.86
CA ALA A 218 8.60 28.05 12.56
C ALA A 218 7.72 28.92 11.65
N GLU A 219 6.77 29.66 12.24
CA GLU A 219 5.95 30.64 11.52
C GLU A 219 6.82 31.79 10.99
N ASP A 220 7.70 32.37 11.82
CA ASP A 220 8.65 33.41 11.39
C ASP A 220 9.59 32.89 10.29
N GLY A 221 10.03 31.63 10.39
CA GLY A 221 10.84 30.98 9.37
C GLY A 221 10.09 30.83 8.03
N ARG A 222 8.82 30.43 8.10
CA ARG A 222 7.92 30.31 6.94
C ARG A 222 7.77 31.63 6.21
N GLU A 223 7.45 32.71 6.94
CA GLU A 223 7.27 34.05 6.35
C GLU A 223 8.53 34.55 5.63
N LYS A 224 9.70 34.41 6.28
CA LYS A 224 11.00 34.81 5.68
C LYS A 224 11.34 34.07 4.39
N ILE A 225 10.96 32.78 4.28
CA ILE A 225 11.18 32.01 3.07
C ILE A 225 10.18 32.45 1.98
N LEU A 226 8.91 32.68 2.34
CA LEU A 226 7.86 33.11 1.42
C LEU A 226 8.09 34.51 0.83
N GLU A 227 8.70 35.43 1.57
CA GLU A 227 9.10 36.75 1.05
C GLU A 227 10.04 36.63 -0.18
N LYS A 228 10.84 35.56 -0.24
CA LYS A 228 11.74 35.31 -1.39
C LYS A 228 10.95 34.98 -2.67
N SER A 229 9.72 34.48 -2.56
CA SER A 229 8.89 34.10 -3.72
C SER A 229 8.46 35.29 -4.56
N GLU A 230 8.26 36.46 -3.95
CA GLU A 230 7.87 37.67 -4.69
C GLU A 230 9.00 38.13 -5.61
N LYS A 231 10.23 38.18 -5.09
CA LYS A 231 11.44 38.54 -5.84
C LYS A 231 11.86 37.48 -6.87
N LEU A 232 11.46 36.23 -6.66
CA LEU A 232 11.80 35.14 -7.57
C LEU A 232 11.05 35.28 -8.91
N GLY A 233 9.84 35.83 -8.89
CA GLY A 233 9.08 36.07 -10.12
C GLY A 233 9.83 36.92 -11.12
N ASP A 234 10.37 38.05 -10.68
CA ASP A 234 11.12 38.97 -11.55
C ASP A 234 12.37 38.30 -12.13
N LYS A 235 13.10 37.54 -11.31
CA LYS A 235 14.31 36.79 -11.73
C LYS A 235 14.00 35.77 -12.82
N VAL A 236 12.90 35.03 -12.69
CA VAL A 236 12.51 34.01 -13.67
C VAL A 236 12.08 34.66 -14.99
N HIS A 237 11.37 35.78 -14.93
CA HIS A 237 10.97 36.51 -16.15
C HIS A 237 12.18 37.10 -16.89
N LEU A 238 13.19 37.63 -16.16
CA LEU A 238 14.46 38.06 -16.76
C LEU A 238 15.22 36.90 -17.43
N GLN A 239 15.29 35.75 -16.74
CA GLN A 239 15.90 34.53 -17.29
C GLN A 239 15.17 34.05 -18.55
N PHE A 240 13.85 34.18 -18.61
CA PHE A 240 13.05 33.81 -19.77
C PHE A 240 13.36 34.67 -21.00
N LEU A 241 13.59 35.97 -20.80
CA LEU A 241 13.97 36.90 -21.87
C LEU A 241 15.45 36.75 -22.31
N GLY A 242 16.24 35.96 -21.58
CA GLY A 242 17.67 35.76 -21.89
C GLY A 242 18.56 36.94 -21.50
N GLY A 243 18.09 37.82 -20.59
CA GLY A 243 18.91 38.91 -20.06
C GLY A 243 19.81 38.44 -18.92
N ASP A 244 21.00 39.05 -18.81
CA ASP A 244 21.86 38.94 -17.62
C ASP A 244 21.12 39.43 -16.36
N GLN A 245 21.47 38.86 -15.20
CA GLN A 245 20.81 39.14 -13.91
C GLN A 245 20.87 40.62 -13.47
N ASP A 246 21.66 41.44 -14.16
CA ASP A 246 21.95 42.85 -13.84
C ASP A 246 21.18 43.88 -14.69
N ARG A 247 20.29 43.47 -15.61
CA ARG A 247 19.41 44.43 -16.32
C ARG A 247 18.24 44.86 -15.44
N THR A 248 18.39 46.03 -14.82
CA THR A 248 17.45 46.67 -13.87
C THR A 248 16.28 47.45 -14.51
N ASP A 249 15.96 47.25 -15.80
CA ASP A 249 14.84 47.97 -16.42
C ASP A 249 13.51 47.22 -16.18
N LEU A 250 13.03 47.24 -14.93
CA LEU A 250 11.75 46.66 -14.52
C LEU A 250 10.54 47.30 -15.26
N LEU A 251 10.70 48.51 -15.79
CA LEU A 251 9.64 49.29 -16.43
C LEU A 251 9.22 48.73 -17.81
N ASN A 252 10.16 48.19 -18.60
CA ASN A 252 9.88 47.66 -19.94
C ASN A 252 9.66 46.13 -19.95
N LEU A 253 9.82 45.48 -18.80
CA LEU A 253 9.77 44.02 -18.68
C LEU A 253 8.43 43.44 -19.18
N GLY A 254 7.31 44.10 -18.89
CA GLY A 254 5.98 43.69 -19.33
C GLY A 254 5.81 43.71 -20.85
N GLU A 255 6.32 44.74 -21.53
CA GLU A 255 6.22 44.86 -23.00
C GLU A 255 7.07 43.82 -23.73
N ASP A 256 8.26 43.52 -23.20
CA ASP A 256 9.13 42.52 -23.81
C ASP A 256 8.60 41.11 -23.61
N ILE A 257 8.00 40.82 -22.44
CA ILE A 257 7.24 39.59 -22.20
C ILE A 257 6.09 39.46 -23.20
N GLU A 258 5.33 40.54 -23.40
CA GLU A 258 4.21 40.57 -24.34
C GLU A 258 4.67 40.27 -25.77
N LYS A 259 5.73 40.93 -26.25
CA LYS A 259 6.29 40.68 -27.59
C LYS A 259 6.67 39.22 -27.76
N VAL A 260 7.38 38.63 -26.80
CA VAL A 260 7.83 37.24 -26.90
C VAL A 260 6.67 36.25 -26.85
N LEU A 261 5.69 36.47 -25.96
CA LEU A 261 4.52 35.59 -25.82
C LEU A 261 3.61 35.67 -27.05
N ARG A 262 3.37 36.86 -27.60
CA ARG A 262 2.56 37.02 -28.82
C ARG A 262 3.26 36.47 -30.06
N ASN A 263 4.58 36.64 -30.18
CA ASN A 263 5.32 36.18 -31.36
C ASN A 263 5.51 34.66 -31.40
N LYS A 264 5.79 34.04 -30.25
CA LYS A 264 6.09 32.59 -30.16
C LYS A 264 4.91 31.74 -29.69
N GLY A 265 3.78 32.38 -29.34
CA GLY A 265 2.53 31.74 -28.95
C GLY A 265 2.66 30.81 -27.74
N ASP A 266 1.90 29.73 -27.77
CA ASP A 266 1.75 28.77 -26.67
C ASP A 266 3.05 28.12 -26.21
N ALA A 267 4.02 27.91 -27.13
CA ALA A 267 5.30 27.31 -26.78
C ALA A 267 6.11 28.20 -25.84
N ALA A 268 6.07 29.52 -26.04
CA ALA A 268 6.70 30.48 -25.14
C ALA A 268 5.98 30.56 -23.78
N SER A 269 4.64 30.54 -23.79
CA SER A 269 3.83 30.54 -22.57
C SER A 269 4.12 29.31 -21.70
N ALA A 270 4.09 28.12 -22.30
CA ALA A 270 4.41 26.88 -21.61
C ALA A 270 5.85 26.85 -21.08
N ARG A 271 6.81 27.44 -21.79
CA ARG A 271 8.19 27.56 -21.32
C ARG A 271 8.29 28.46 -20.08
N LEU A 272 7.66 29.63 -20.10
CA LEU A 272 7.65 30.56 -18.96
C LEU A 272 6.99 29.90 -17.75
N ASP A 273 5.86 29.23 -17.95
CA ASP A 273 5.13 28.54 -16.90
C ASP A 273 5.96 27.42 -16.26
N ARG A 274 6.64 26.60 -17.05
CA ARG A 274 7.52 25.54 -16.53
C ARG A 274 8.69 26.10 -15.71
N LEU A 275 9.32 27.18 -16.17
CA LEU A 275 10.40 27.84 -15.42
C LEU A 275 9.90 28.35 -14.07
N MET A 276 8.73 28.99 -14.07
CA MET A 276 8.14 29.56 -12.86
C MET A 276 7.66 28.47 -11.89
N SER A 277 6.92 27.46 -12.36
CA SER A 277 6.51 26.31 -11.54
C SER A 277 7.72 25.61 -10.91
N SER A 278 8.78 25.35 -11.67
CA SER A 278 10.00 24.71 -11.15
C SER A 278 10.66 25.54 -10.04
N ALA A 279 10.79 26.86 -10.25
CA ALA A 279 11.40 27.74 -9.27
C ALA A 279 10.55 27.87 -7.98
N LEU A 280 9.22 27.95 -8.12
CA LEU A 280 8.29 28.06 -6.99
C LEU A 280 8.12 26.75 -6.22
N ASN A 281 8.14 25.60 -6.90
CA ASN A 281 8.06 24.30 -6.25
C ASN A 281 9.28 24.03 -5.35
N ARG A 282 10.44 24.61 -5.66
CA ARG A 282 11.61 24.61 -4.75
C ARG A 282 11.31 25.38 -3.47
N ILE A 283 10.73 26.58 -3.55
CA ILE A 283 10.31 27.34 -2.36
C ILE A 283 9.31 26.54 -1.53
N THR A 284 8.29 25.96 -2.15
CA THR A 284 7.32 25.10 -1.45
C THR A 284 8.02 23.98 -0.68
N SER A 285 9.01 23.35 -1.29
CA SER A 285 9.79 22.27 -0.67
C SER A 285 10.66 22.78 0.49
N ASP A 286 11.33 23.92 0.32
CA ASP A 286 12.16 24.55 1.35
C ASP A 286 11.33 24.92 2.58
N VAL A 287 10.15 25.51 2.37
CA VAL A 287 9.22 25.83 3.46
C VAL A 287 8.78 24.56 4.17
N ASN A 288 8.34 23.53 3.44
CA ASN A 288 7.85 22.29 4.03
C ASN A 288 8.94 21.56 4.83
N ASN A 289 10.18 21.55 4.35
CA ASN A 289 11.32 20.94 5.06
C ASN A 289 11.72 21.72 6.31
N SER A 290 11.50 23.04 6.34
CA SER A 290 11.76 23.86 7.53
C SER A 290 10.72 23.64 8.64
N ILE A 291 9.47 23.37 8.27
CA ILE A 291 8.34 23.23 9.20
C ILE A 291 8.19 21.77 9.67
N PHE A 292 8.17 20.80 8.77
CA PHE A 292 7.86 19.42 9.13
C PHE A 292 9.14 18.59 9.34
N PRO A 293 9.23 17.78 10.41
CA PRO A 293 8.20 17.48 11.42
C PRO A 293 8.25 18.35 12.69
N LYS A 294 9.28 19.18 12.88
CA LYS A 294 9.62 19.77 14.20
C LYS A 294 8.96 21.12 14.52
N GLY A 295 8.43 21.81 13.52
CA GLY A 295 7.82 23.14 13.63
C GLY A 295 6.35 23.14 14.05
N LEU A 296 5.78 21.96 14.34
CA LEU A 296 4.40 21.81 14.81
C LEU A 296 4.30 22.07 16.31
N LEU A 297 3.21 22.71 16.75
CA LEU A 297 2.95 22.94 18.18
C LEU A 297 2.86 21.62 18.96
N LYS A 298 2.12 20.64 18.41
CA LYS A 298 2.11 19.27 18.90
C LYS A 298 3.01 18.42 18.01
N SER A 299 3.97 17.73 18.61
CA SER A 299 4.84 16.80 17.92
C SER A 299 4.17 15.45 17.71
N PHE A 300 4.61 14.71 16.71
CA PHE A 300 4.34 13.28 16.62
C PHE A 300 4.90 12.57 17.88
N PRO A 301 4.23 11.53 18.43
CA PRO A 301 2.97 10.90 17.99
C PRO A 301 1.71 11.54 18.58
N SER A 302 1.82 12.58 19.41
CA SER A 302 0.68 13.23 20.07
C SER A 302 -0.22 14.03 19.09
N ASN A 303 0.35 14.48 17.97
CA ASN A 303 -0.38 15.14 16.91
C ASN A 303 -1.17 14.12 16.08
N CYS A 304 -2.49 14.17 16.20
CA CYS A 304 -3.39 13.22 15.57
C CYS A 304 -3.45 13.37 14.04
N LEU A 305 -3.34 14.60 13.50
CA LEU A 305 -3.28 14.81 12.05
C LEU A 305 -1.98 14.26 11.45
N SER A 306 -0.86 14.48 12.14
CA SER A 306 0.43 13.90 11.76
C SER A 306 0.36 12.38 11.81
N LEU A 307 -0.23 11.80 12.86
CA LEU A 307 -0.39 10.34 12.98
C LEU A 307 -1.24 9.75 11.86
N MET A 308 -2.37 10.36 11.49
CA MET A 308 -3.23 9.87 10.40
C MET A 308 -2.52 9.87 9.04
N THR A 309 -1.79 10.93 8.74
CA THR A 309 -1.15 11.14 7.42
C THR A 309 0.11 10.30 7.27
N THR A 310 0.95 10.23 8.32
CA THR A 310 2.20 9.45 8.30
C THR A 310 1.95 7.95 8.32
N SER A 311 1.03 7.45 9.15
CA SER A 311 0.64 6.02 9.20
C SER A 311 -0.13 5.56 7.95
N GLY A 312 -0.65 6.52 7.16
CA GLY A 312 -1.43 6.25 5.96
C GLY A 312 -2.89 5.90 6.21
N ALA A 313 -3.42 6.16 7.41
CA ALA A 313 -4.83 5.98 7.73
C ALA A 313 -5.75 6.82 6.84
N LYS A 314 -5.48 8.13 6.74
CA LYS A 314 -6.23 9.07 5.91
C LYS A 314 -5.36 10.30 5.59
N GLY A 315 -5.44 10.76 4.34
CA GLY A 315 -4.67 11.90 3.86
C GLY A 315 -3.20 11.57 3.58
N GLY A 316 -2.53 12.49 2.89
CA GLY A 316 -1.09 12.44 2.65
C GLY A 316 -0.37 13.62 3.29
N LEU A 317 0.96 13.62 3.21
CA LEU A 317 1.79 14.73 3.67
C LEU A 317 1.43 16.04 2.92
N VAL A 318 1.08 15.94 1.64
CA VAL A 318 0.63 17.09 0.83
C VAL A 318 -0.61 17.76 1.42
N ASN A 319 -1.60 16.98 1.86
CA ASN A 319 -2.80 17.54 2.49
C ASN A 319 -2.44 18.25 3.81
N PHE A 320 -1.53 17.66 4.58
CA PHE A 320 -1.10 18.23 5.86
C PHE A 320 -0.33 19.54 5.67
N THR A 321 0.56 19.59 4.67
CA THR A 321 1.31 20.80 4.33
C THR A 321 0.41 21.88 3.77
N GLN A 322 -0.60 21.56 2.95
CA GLN A 322 -1.55 22.57 2.46
C GLN A 322 -2.41 23.18 3.56
N ILE A 323 -2.72 22.42 4.62
CA ILE A 323 -3.47 22.94 5.76
C ILE A 323 -2.60 23.87 6.60
N SER A 324 -1.37 23.45 6.93
CA SER A 324 -0.56 24.11 7.97
C SER A 324 0.59 24.99 7.43
N SER A 325 1.03 24.80 6.19
CA SER A 325 2.18 25.50 5.58
C SER A 325 1.73 26.48 4.47
N LEU A 326 1.35 25.97 3.29
CA LEU A 326 0.93 26.76 2.12
C LEU A 326 0.27 25.86 1.06
N LEU A 327 -0.62 26.41 0.24
CA LEU A 327 -1.26 25.66 -0.86
C LEU A 327 -0.29 25.38 -2.02
N GLY A 328 0.51 26.37 -2.40
CA GLY A 328 1.49 26.28 -3.47
C GLY A 328 0.96 26.68 -4.85
N GLN A 329 1.71 26.33 -5.89
CA GLN A 329 1.36 26.66 -7.27
C GLN A 329 0.10 25.89 -7.71
N GLN A 330 -0.92 26.61 -8.16
CA GLN A 330 -2.08 26.01 -8.82
C GLN A 330 -1.75 25.76 -10.29
N GLU A 331 -1.91 24.52 -10.72
CA GLU A 331 -1.67 24.09 -12.10
C GLU A 331 -3.00 23.64 -12.73
N LEU A 332 -3.20 23.98 -14.00
CA LEU A 332 -4.39 23.70 -14.81
C LEU A 332 -3.91 23.04 -16.09
N GLU A 333 -4.31 21.78 -16.34
CA GLU A 333 -3.84 21.01 -17.50
C GLU A 333 -2.30 21.00 -17.68
N GLY A 334 -1.55 21.05 -16.57
CA GLY A 334 -0.07 21.11 -16.57
C GLY A 334 0.53 22.48 -16.96
N LYS A 335 -0.30 23.53 -17.05
CA LYS A 335 0.09 24.93 -17.22
C LYS A 335 -0.24 25.74 -15.97
N ARG A 336 0.22 26.99 -15.89
CA ARG A 336 -0.21 27.90 -14.81
C ARG A 336 -1.56 28.51 -15.14
N VAL A 337 -2.04 29.37 -14.26
CA VAL A 337 -3.28 30.13 -14.43
C VAL A 337 -3.31 30.82 -15.81
N PRO A 338 -4.38 30.65 -16.60
CA PRO A 338 -4.49 31.24 -17.92
C PRO A 338 -4.54 32.78 -17.84
N ARG A 339 -3.98 33.42 -18.86
CA ARG A 339 -4.02 34.88 -19.03
C ARG A 339 -5.11 35.25 -20.05
N MET A 340 -5.81 36.35 -19.79
CA MET A 340 -6.73 36.97 -20.73
C MET A 340 -5.96 37.64 -21.88
N ILE A 341 -6.65 38.01 -22.95
CA ILE A 341 -6.07 38.74 -24.11
C ILE A 341 -5.40 40.05 -23.69
N SER A 342 -5.85 40.66 -22.59
CA SER A 342 -5.26 41.85 -21.98
C SER A 342 -3.94 41.59 -21.21
N GLY A 343 -3.42 40.36 -21.19
CA GLY A 343 -2.23 39.96 -20.44
C GLY A 343 -2.44 39.76 -18.94
N LYS A 344 -3.68 39.96 -18.44
CA LYS A 344 -4.06 39.83 -17.03
C LYS A 344 -4.56 38.43 -16.71
N THR A 345 -4.22 37.92 -15.52
CA THR A 345 -4.81 36.67 -14.98
C THR A 345 -6.13 36.92 -14.26
N LEU A 346 -6.24 38.05 -13.55
CA LEU A 346 -7.49 38.56 -12.96
C LEU A 346 -7.61 40.07 -13.13
N PRO A 347 -8.83 40.64 -13.09
CA PRO A 347 -9.04 42.08 -13.22
C PRO A 347 -8.28 42.93 -12.19
N CYS A 348 -8.02 42.37 -11.00
CA CYS A 348 -7.30 43.03 -9.91
C CYS A 348 -5.78 43.07 -10.09
N PHE A 349 -5.23 42.32 -11.04
CA PHE A 349 -3.79 42.33 -11.33
C PHE A 349 -3.47 43.28 -12.51
N PRO A 350 -2.31 43.94 -12.50
CA PRO A 350 -1.84 44.70 -13.64
C PRO A 350 -1.56 43.75 -14.83
N PRO A 351 -1.61 44.27 -16.08
CA PRO A 351 -1.20 43.51 -17.26
C PRO A 351 0.24 43.00 -17.08
N TRP A 352 0.50 41.75 -17.47
CA TRP A 352 1.84 41.15 -17.48
C TRP A 352 2.56 41.13 -16.12
N ASP A 353 1.79 41.05 -15.02
CA ASP A 353 2.34 40.95 -13.67
C ASP A 353 3.31 39.75 -13.54
N THR A 354 4.51 40.03 -13.07
CA THR A 354 5.62 39.07 -12.90
C THR A 354 5.57 38.34 -11.57
N ARG A 355 4.77 38.84 -10.61
CA ARG A 355 4.69 38.28 -9.26
C ARG A 355 4.12 36.87 -9.27
N ALA A 356 4.64 36.03 -8.38
CA ALA A 356 4.22 34.63 -8.25
C ALA A 356 2.70 34.49 -8.01
N ARG A 357 2.14 35.34 -7.13
CA ARG A 357 0.71 35.34 -6.79
C ARG A 357 -0.18 35.59 -7.99
N ALA A 358 0.21 36.47 -8.91
CA ALA A 358 -0.60 36.78 -10.09
C ALA A 358 -0.74 35.57 -11.01
N GLY A 359 0.25 34.68 -11.07
CA GLY A 359 0.17 33.43 -11.84
C GLY A 359 -0.20 32.20 -11.02
N GLY A 360 -0.96 32.37 -9.93
CA GLY A 360 -1.59 31.26 -9.20
C GLY A 360 -0.72 30.59 -8.13
N PHE A 361 0.37 31.21 -7.68
CA PHE A 361 1.09 30.73 -6.51
C PHE A 361 0.42 31.22 -5.22
N ILE A 362 -0.12 30.29 -4.43
CA ILE A 362 -0.83 30.59 -3.20
C ILE A 362 0.12 30.40 -2.02
N SER A 363 0.57 31.52 -1.43
CA SER A 363 1.43 31.54 -0.24
C SER A 363 0.67 31.26 1.05
N ASP A 364 -0.64 31.52 1.03
CA ASP A 364 -1.53 31.36 2.17
C ASP A 364 -1.95 29.88 2.31
N ARG A 365 -2.54 29.53 3.46
CA ARG A 365 -2.86 28.15 3.86
C ARG A 365 -4.32 28.04 4.30
N PHE A 366 -4.87 26.82 4.32
CA PHE A 366 -6.27 26.64 4.74
C PHE A 366 -6.52 27.08 6.18
N LEU A 367 -5.54 26.95 7.08
CA LEU A 367 -5.67 27.32 8.48
C LEU A 367 -5.96 28.82 8.70
N THR A 368 -5.31 29.70 7.93
CA THR A 368 -5.47 31.16 8.04
C THR A 368 -6.46 31.75 7.05
N GLY A 369 -6.94 30.93 6.11
CA GLY A 369 -7.81 31.35 5.01
C GLY A 369 -7.03 31.83 3.78
N LEU A 370 -7.75 31.90 2.66
CA LEU A 370 -7.22 32.32 1.36
C LEU A 370 -7.72 33.71 1.00
N ARG A 371 -6.90 34.50 0.31
CA ARG A 371 -7.33 35.79 -0.24
C ARG A 371 -8.31 35.59 -1.40
N PRO A 372 -9.17 36.58 -1.72
CA PRO A 372 -10.13 36.44 -2.81
C PRO A 372 -9.52 36.09 -4.18
N GLN A 373 -8.33 36.61 -4.50
CA GLN A 373 -7.65 36.28 -5.77
C GLN A 373 -7.20 34.81 -5.80
N GLU A 374 -6.60 34.36 -4.70
CA GLU A 374 -6.08 33.00 -4.54
C GLU A 374 -7.21 31.97 -4.46
N TYR A 375 -8.30 32.31 -3.77
CA TYR A 375 -9.52 31.51 -3.71
C TYR A 375 -10.06 31.25 -5.12
N TYR A 376 -10.11 32.26 -5.98
CA TYR A 376 -10.58 32.10 -7.34
C TYR A 376 -9.70 31.14 -8.17
N PHE A 377 -8.37 31.26 -8.06
CA PHE A 377 -7.45 30.33 -8.71
C PHE A 377 -7.57 28.90 -8.18
N HIS A 378 -7.77 28.75 -6.87
CA HIS A 378 -8.00 27.44 -6.27
C HIS A 378 -9.31 26.80 -6.77
N CYS A 379 -10.38 27.59 -6.96
CA CYS A 379 -11.61 27.12 -7.58
C CYS A 379 -11.40 26.65 -9.03
N MET A 380 -10.51 27.29 -9.80
CA MET A 380 -10.17 26.81 -11.14
C MET A 380 -9.57 25.40 -11.09
N ALA A 381 -8.57 25.20 -10.22
CA ALA A 381 -7.89 23.91 -10.08
C ALA A 381 -8.83 22.80 -9.58
N GLY A 382 -9.71 23.12 -8.64
CA GLY A 382 -10.74 22.19 -8.17
C GLY A 382 -11.72 21.79 -9.28
N ARG A 383 -12.09 22.72 -10.16
CA ARG A 383 -13.00 22.44 -11.28
C ARG A 383 -12.35 21.58 -12.36
N ASP A 384 -11.06 21.76 -12.63
CA ASP A 384 -10.30 20.99 -13.61
C ASP A 384 -10.39 19.48 -13.30
N GLY A 385 -10.13 19.09 -12.05
CA GLY A 385 -10.24 17.69 -11.62
C GLY A 385 -11.65 17.10 -11.72
N LEU A 386 -12.70 17.91 -11.51
CA LEU A 386 -14.10 17.47 -11.66
C LEU A 386 -14.48 17.28 -13.13
N VAL A 387 -14.02 18.17 -14.01
CA VAL A 387 -14.25 18.07 -15.45
C VAL A 387 -13.54 16.85 -16.02
N ASP A 388 -12.29 16.61 -15.60
CA ASP A 388 -11.51 15.45 -16.01
C ASP A 388 -12.20 14.13 -15.67
N THR A 389 -12.77 14.05 -14.46
CA THR A 389 -13.57 12.90 -14.01
C THR A 389 -14.79 12.70 -14.90
N ALA A 390 -15.52 13.76 -15.24
CA ALA A 390 -16.74 13.66 -16.05
C ALA A 390 -16.49 13.22 -17.50
N VAL A 391 -15.34 13.58 -18.08
CA VAL A 391 -15.01 13.26 -19.48
C VAL A 391 -14.39 11.86 -19.61
N LYS A 392 -13.47 11.49 -18.69
CA LYS A 392 -12.69 10.24 -18.80
C LYS A 392 -13.51 8.97 -18.53
N THR A 393 -14.51 9.02 -17.65
CA THR A 393 -15.31 7.85 -17.24
C THR A 393 -16.02 7.13 -18.40
N SER A 394 -16.39 7.85 -19.46
CA SER A 394 -17.09 7.25 -20.61
C SER A 394 -16.19 6.39 -21.50
N ARG A 395 -14.88 6.69 -21.54
CA ARG A 395 -13.95 6.08 -22.50
C ARG A 395 -13.47 4.71 -22.04
N SER A 396 -13.17 4.56 -20.76
CA SER A 396 -12.68 3.30 -20.20
C SER A 396 -13.72 2.18 -20.27
N GLY A 397 -15.00 2.47 -19.99
CA GLY A 397 -16.06 1.47 -20.05
C GLY A 397 -16.28 0.86 -21.44
N TYR A 398 -16.21 1.67 -22.51
CA TYR A 398 -16.32 1.15 -23.88
C TYR A 398 -15.10 0.30 -24.27
N LEU A 399 -13.89 0.76 -23.91
CA LEU A 399 -12.65 0.01 -24.13
C LEU A 399 -12.71 -1.36 -23.45
N GLN A 400 -13.06 -1.40 -22.17
CA GLN A 400 -13.19 -2.62 -21.38
C GLN A 400 -14.18 -3.59 -22.03
N ARG A 401 -15.34 -3.11 -22.49
CA ARG A 401 -16.34 -3.95 -23.17
C ARG A 401 -15.77 -4.59 -24.44
N CYS A 402 -15.09 -3.81 -25.29
CA CYS A 402 -14.50 -4.31 -26.53
C CYS A 402 -13.44 -5.37 -26.26
N LEU A 403 -12.58 -5.16 -25.25
CA LEU A 403 -11.56 -6.12 -24.86
C LEU A 403 -12.19 -7.42 -24.33
N ILE A 404 -13.12 -7.32 -23.37
CA ILE A 404 -13.77 -8.50 -22.79
C ILE A 404 -14.51 -9.29 -23.88
N LYS A 405 -15.24 -8.61 -24.78
CA LYS A 405 -15.99 -9.31 -25.83
C LYS A 405 -15.12 -10.08 -26.82
N ASN A 406 -13.93 -9.56 -27.13
CA ASN A 406 -13.00 -10.24 -28.02
C ASN A 406 -12.19 -11.34 -27.32
N LEU A 407 -12.03 -11.26 -26.00
CA LEU A 407 -11.19 -12.17 -25.22
C LEU A 407 -11.98 -13.16 -24.35
N GLU A 408 -13.32 -13.13 -24.36
CA GLU A 408 -14.16 -13.89 -23.42
C GLU A 408 -13.98 -15.41 -23.51
N CYS A 409 -13.59 -15.91 -24.67
CA CYS A 409 -13.43 -17.33 -24.93
C CYS A 409 -12.03 -17.89 -24.57
N LEU A 410 -11.05 -17.02 -24.29
CA LEU A 410 -9.69 -17.46 -24.01
C LEU A 410 -9.57 -18.06 -22.60
N LYS A 411 -9.13 -19.32 -22.56
CA LYS A 411 -8.92 -20.07 -21.31
C LYS A 411 -7.68 -20.94 -21.37
N VAL A 412 -7.14 -21.27 -20.20
CA VAL A 412 -6.03 -22.24 -20.06
C VAL A 412 -6.57 -23.66 -20.21
N TYR A 413 -5.93 -24.49 -21.05
CA TYR A 413 -6.28 -25.90 -21.22
C TYR A 413 -5.41 -26.82 -20.34
N TYR A 414 -5.78 -28.10 -20.24
CA TYR A 414 -5.06 -29.09 -19.42
C TYR A 414 -3.60 -29.34 -19.85
N ASP A 415 -3.26 -28.98 -21.08
CA ASP A 415 -1.90 -28.99 -21.60
C ASP A 415 -1.14 -27.67 -21.34
N TYR A 416 -1.71 -26.77 -20.53
CA TYR A 416 -1.22 -25.42 -20.20
C TYR A 416 -1.16 -24.43 -21.36
N THR A 417 -1.66 -24.80 -22.54
CA THR A 417 -1.82 -23.87 -23.66
C THR A 417 -3.03 -22.95 -23.43
N VAL A 418 -2.94 -21.71 -23.91
CA VAL A 418 -4.08 -20.78 -23.94
C VAL A 418 -4.73 -20.89 -25.31
N ARG A 419 -6.00 -21.28 -25.32
CA ARG A 419 -6.75 -21.46 -26.57
C ARG A 419 -8.06 -20.70 -26.55
N ASP A 420 -8.51 -20.37 -27.74
CA ASP A 420 -9.84 -19.85 -27.99
C ASP A 420 -10.86 -21.01 -28.07
N SER A 421 -12.15 -20.65 -28.17
CA SER A 421 -13.30 -21.55 -28.25
C SER A 421 -13.32 -22.45 -29.49
N ASP A 422 -12.67 -22.04 -30.57
CA ASP A 422 -12.50 -22.81 -31.81
C ASP A 422 -11.35 -23.85 -31.72
N GLY A 423 -10.57 -23.82 -30.63
CA GLY A 423 -9.41 -24.67 -30.42
C GLY A 423 -8.10 -24.10 -30.95
N SER A 424 -8.11 -22.91 -31.54
CA SER A 424 -6.91 -22.21 -32.00
C SER A 424 -6.01 -21.85 -30.81
N ILE A 425 -4.73 -22.18 -30.91
CA ILE A 425 -3.73 -21.89 -29.88
C ILE A 425 -3.27 -20.45 -30.04
N ILE A 426 -3.45 -19.64 -28.99
CA ILE A 426 -3.00 -18.25 -28.94
C ILE A 426 -1.65 -18.14 -28.24
N GLN A 427 -1.45 -18.89 -27.15
CA GLN A 427 -0.18 -19.00 -26.45
C GLN A 427 0.10 -20.46 -26.10
N PHE A 428 1.37 -20.87 -26.22
CA PHE A 428 1.78 -22.22 -25.82
C PHE A 428 1.86 -22.38 -24.29
N HIS A 429 2.12 -21.28 -23.59
CA HIS A 429 2.15 -21.23 -22.14
C HIS A 429 1.65 -19.86 -21.68
N TYR A 430 0.80 -19.82 -20.67
CA TYR A 430 0.23 -18.56 -20.19
C TYR A 430 1.33 -17.62 -19.70
N GLY A 431 1.51 -16.45 -20.33
CA GLY A 431 2.56 -15.51 -19.92
C GLY A 431 4.00 -16.04 -20.07
N GLU A 432 4.22 -17.06 -20.90
CA GLU A 432 5.50 -17.75 -21.13
C GLU A 432 6.11 -18.49 -19.92
N ASP A 433 5.61 -18.28 -18.70
CA ASP A 433 5.99 -18.99 -17.47
C ASP A 433 4.85 -19.82 -16.86
N GLY A 434 3.61 -19.59 -17.29
CA GLY A 434 2.41 -20.32 -16.86
C GLY A 434 1.95 -19.96 -15.46
N VAL A 435 2.51 -18.92 -14.85
CA VAL A 435 2.25 -18.58 -13.46
C VAL A 435 1.00 -17.72 -13.36
N ASP A 436 0.13 -18.07 -12.41
CA ASP A 436 -1.02 -17.24 -12.05
C ASP A 436 -0.56 -15.98 -11.31
N VAL A 437 -0.97 -14.81 -11.80
CA VAL A 437 -0.62 -13.51 -11.21
C VAL A 437 -1.02 -13.44 -9.74
N MET A 438 -2.13 -14.06 -9.35
CA MET A 438 -2.59 -14.11 -7.96
C MET A 438 -1.63 -14.86 -7.02
N LYS A 439 -0.77 -15.72 -7.56
CA LYS A 439 0.18 -16.55 -6.79
C LYS A 439 1.64 -16.12 -6.99
N THR A 440 1.88 -15.07 -7.80
CA THR A 440 3.24 -14.59 -8.10
C THR A 440 3.93 -13.89 -6.93
N SER A 441 3.16 -13.28 -6.03
CA SER A 441 3.65 -12.19 -5.18
C SER A 441 4.88 -12.61 -4.36
N CYS A 442 4.86 -13.78 -3.74
CA CYS A 442 5.95 -14.26 -2.88
C CYS A 442 6.96 -15.20 -3.58
N LEU A 443 6.84 -15.46 -4.89
CA LEU A 443 7.78 -16.34 -5.62
C LEU A 443 9.22 -15.82 -5.64
N THR A 444 9.39 -14.50 -5.64
CA THR A 444 10.71 -13.86 -5.67
C THR A 444 11.22 -13.46 -4.28
N GLN A 445 10.39 -13.60 -3.24
CA GLN A 445 10.73 -13.23 -1.87
C GLN A 445 11.41 -14.40 -1.15
N PHE A 446 12.65 -14.67 -1.55
CA PHE A 446 13.41 -15.81 -1.04
C PHE A 446 13.67 -15.73 0.46
N ASP A 447 13.83 -14.53 1.04
CA ASP A 447 14.02 -14.35 2.48
C ASP A 447 12.84 -14.89 3.31
N ILE A 448 11.61 -14.60 2.86
CA ILE A 448 10.38 -15.04 3.56
C ILE A 448 10.23 -16.55 3.44
N LEU A 449 10.46 -17.10 2.24
CA LEU A 449 10.36 -18.55 2.00
C LEU A 449 11.46 -19.33 2.75
N ALA A 450 12.68 -18.82 2.75
CA ALA A 450 13.83 -19.42 3.42
C ALA A 450 13.67 -19.44 4.94
N THR A 451 13.06 -18.40 5.53
CA THR A 451 12.83 -18.34 6.97
C THR A 451 11.67 -19.24 7.40
N ASN A 452 10.69 -19.47 6.53
CA ASN A 452 9.45 -20.19 6.85
C ASN A 452 9.31 -21.56 6.14
N GLN A 453 10.42 -22.21 5.80
CA GLN A 453 10.43 -23.46 5.00
C GLN A 453 9.48 -24.52 5.55
N LYS A 454 9.52 -24.77 6.86
CA LYS A 454 8.68 -25.79 7.53
C LYS A 454 7.19 -25.55 7.30
N LEU A 455 6.76 -24.28 7.30
CA LEU A 455 5.37 -23.90 7.04
C LEU A 455 4.99 -24.07 5.57
N VAL A 456 5.87 -23.63 4.67
CA VAL A 456 5.64 -23.72 3.23
C VAL A 456 5.53 -25.19 2.81
N ILE A 457 6.40 -26.07 3.32
CA ILE A 457 6.35 -27.52 3.06
C ILE A 457 5.05 -28.13 3.60
N GLN A 458 4.65 -27.78 4.83
CA GLN A 458 3.43 -28.29 5.44
C GLN A 458 2.18 -27.87 4.64
N ARG A 459 2.15 -26.65 4.13
CA ARG A 459 1.02 -26.13 3.34
C ARG A 459 0.95 -26.77 1.95
N LEU A 460 2.07 -26.79 1.23
CA LEU A 460 2.07 -27.19 -0.18
C LEU A 460 2.06 -28.72 -0.38
N GLY A 461 2.33 -29.49 0.69
CA GLY A 461 2.18 -30.94 0.70
C GLY A 461 3.50 -31.64 0.96
N LYS A 462 3.70 -32.10 2.20
CA LYS A 462 4.93 -32.76 2.64
C LYS A 462 5.29 -33.99 1.79
N HIS A 463 4.30 -34.78 1.39
CA HIS A 463 4.50 -35.97 0.55
C HIS A 463 5.11 -35.65 -0.82
N GLN A 464 4.66 -34.59 -1.49
CA GLN A 464 5.21 -34.18 -2.79
C GLN A 464 6.64 -33.64 -2.66
N PHE A 465 6.94 -32.95 -1.55
CA PHE A 465 8.29 -32.48 -1.25
C PHE A 465 9.25 -33.65 -0.97
N ASP A 466 8.82 -34.63 -0.18
CA ASP A 466 9.62 -35.80 0.16
C ASP A 466 9.92 -36.66 -1.09
N GLU A 467 8.97 -36.80 -2.02
CA GLU A 467 9.19 -37.48 -3.31
C GLU A 467 10.22 -36.76 -4.19
N LEU A 468 10.19 -35.42 -4.26
CA LEU A 468 11.15 -34.63 -5.03
C LEU A 468 12.57 -34.72 -4.44
N ASN A 469 12.70 -34.74 -3.12
CA ASN A 469 14.00 -34.88 -2.46
C ASN A 469 14.60 -36.26 -2.69
N CYS A 470 13.83 -37.34 -2.54
CA CYS A 470 14.30 -38.71 -2.79
C CYS A 470 14.83 -38.90 -4.23
N LYS A 471 14.17 -38.31 -5.23
CA LYS A 471 14.59 -38.37 -6.65
C LYS A 471 15.85 -37.56 -6.94
N SER A 472 16.13 -36.51 -6.16
CA SER A 472 17.35 -35.70 -6.33
C SER A 472 18.62 -36.36 -5.77
N SER A 473 18.48 -37.29 -4.82
CA SER A 473 19.57 -38.08 -4.23
C SER A 473 19.95 -39.33 -5.03
N SER A 474 19.04 -39.90 -5.82
CA SER A 474 19.32 -41.02 -6.72
C SER A 474 19.85 -40.52 -8.07
N LYS A 475 21.05 -40.95 -8.49
CA LYS A 475 21.66 -40.65 -9.81
C LYS A 475 20.88 -41.18 -11.03
N GLU A 476 19.66 -41.68 -10.86
CA GLU A 476 18.80 -42.14 -11.93
C GLU A 476 17.81 -41.05 -12.31
N ARG A 477 18.15 -40.29 -13.38
CA ARG A 477 17.15 -39.57 -14.16
C ARG A 477 16.30 -40.59 -14.93
N SER A 478 15.47 -41.35 -14.23
CA SER A 478 14.52 -42.26 -14.88
C SER A 478 13.30 -41.45 -15.33
N SER A 479 13.28 -41.12 -16.62
CA SER A 479 12.10 -41.05 -17.49
C SER A 479 10.78 -40.67 -16.82
N ILE A 480 10.69 -39.46 -16.25
CA ILE A 480 9.43 -38.72 -16.32
C ILE A 480 9.56 -37.95 -17.63
N SER A 481 8.55 -38.09 -18.50
CA SER A 481 8.46 -37.40 -19.78
C SER A 481 8.94 -35.95 -19.65
N GLU A 482 9.59 -35.45 -20.71
CA GLU A 482 10.01 -34.06 -20.92
C GLU A 482 8.81 -33.10 -20.82
N ASN A 483 8.26 -32.94 -19.62
CA ASN A 483 7.18 -32.01 -19.35
C ASN A 483 7.85 -30.71 -18.93
N TYR A 484 8.05 -29.83 -19.91
CA TYR A 484 8.57 -28.46 -19.79
C TYR A 484 7.94 -27.63 -18.65
N THR A 485 6.78 -28.06 -18.13
CA THR A 485 6.03 -27.43 -17.04
C THR A 485 6.48 -27.80 -15.62
N SER A 486 7.32 -28.82 -15.45
CA SER A 486 7.74 -29.31 -14.10
C SER A 486 9.08 -28.75 -13.62
N ASP A 487 9.89 -28.19 -14.52
CA ASP A 487 11.18 -27.61 -14.19
C ASP A 487 11.07 -26.12 -13.86
N LEU A 488 11.90 -25.69 -12.92
CA LEU A 488 11.99 -24.28 -12.53
C LEU A 488 12.57 -23.46 -13.70
N PRO A 489 11.96 -22.32 -14.08
CA PRO A 489 12.53 -21.45 -15.11
C PRO A 489 13.96 -21.08 -14.80
N GLU A 490 14.83 -21.07 -15.82
CA GLU A 490 16.26 -20.83 -15.66
C GLU A 490 16.55 -19.50 -14.94
N ALA A 491 15.78 -18.46 -15.26
CA ALA A 491 15.88 -17.15 -14.61
C ALA A 491 15.56 -17.20 -13.10
N LEU A 492 14.54 -17.96 -12.69
CA LEU A 492 14.18 -18.11 -11.28
C LEU A 492 15.21 -18.97 -10.55
N ARG A 493 15.74 -20.00 -11.23
CA ARG A 493 16.80 -20.87 -10.70
C ARG A 493 18.08 -20.09 -10.43
N PHE A 494 18.50 -19.27 -11.39
CA PHE A 494 19.68 -18.42 -11.24
C PHE A 494 19.52 -17.45 -10.07
N LYS A 495 18.37 -16.76 -9.97
CA LYS A 495 18.06 -15.86 -8.84
C LYS A 495 18.08 -16.56 -7.48
N ALA A 496 17.53 -17.77 -7.41
CA ALA A 496 17.52 -18.56 -6.17
C ALA A 496 18.94 -19.02 -5.79
N GLN A 497 19.77 -19.40 -6.77
CA GLN A 497 21.17 -19.76 -6.55
C GLN A 497 22.01 -18.56 -6.11
N ASP A 498 21.86 -17.41 -6.78
CA ASP A 498 22.51 -16.15 -6.40
C ASP A 498 22.13 -15.74 -4.98
N PHE A 499 20.86 -15.87 -4.61
CA PHE A 499 20.40 -15.63 -3.24
C PHE A 499 21.14 -16.52 -2.24
N ILE A 500 21.17 -17.84 -2.45
CA ILE A 500 21.89 -18.77 -1.57
C ILE A 500 23.37 -18.39 -1.50
N ASN A 501 24.00 -18.09 -2.64
CA ASN A 501 25.42 -17.77 -2.74
C ASN A 501 25.78 -16.50 -1.96
N ASN A 502 24.91 -15.48 -1.98
CA ASN A 502 25.11 -14.21 -1.27
C ASN A 502 24.89 -14.31 0.25
N LEU A 503 24.26 -15.38 0.75
CA LEU A 503 24.07 -15.58 2.20
C LEU A 503 25.39 -15.95 2.89
N SER A 504 25.70 -15.26 3.99
CA SER A 504 26.81 -15.62 4.89
C SER A 504 26.66 -17.04 5.44
N LYS A 505 27.77 -17.74 5.71
CA LYS A 505 27.77 -19.11 6.26
C LYS A 505 26.91 -19.25 7.54
N GLN A 506 26.97 -18.26 8.44
CA GLN A 506 26.17 -18.24 9.68
C GLN A 506 24.66 -18.19 9.38
N LYS A 507 24.23 -17.33 8.45
CA LYS A 507 22.81 -17.26 8.06
C LYS A 507 22.33 -18.55 7.37
N ARG A 508 23.19 -19.23 6.61
CA ARG A 508 22.82 -20.52 5.99
C ARG A 508 22.56 -21.61 7.04
N GLN A 509 23.38 -21.66 8.09
CA GLN A 509 23.17 -22.58 9.21
C GLN A 509 21.87 -22.27 9.97
N ILE A 510 21.59 -20.99 10.23
CA ILE A 510 20.36 -20.56 10.93
C ILE A 510 19.11 -20.91 10.13
N LEU A 511 19.16 -20.79 8.81
CA LEU A 511 18.03 -21.05 7.90
C LEU A 511 17.94 -22.53 7.48
N GLU A 512 18.74 -23.43 8.05
CA GLU A 512 18.82 -24.85 7.65
C GLU A 512 19.08 -25.03 6.12
N LEU A 513 19.80 -24.08 5.51
CA LEU A 513 20.12 -24.00 4.07
C LEU A 513 21.52 -24.58 3.74
N GLU A 514 21.96 -25.63 4.44
CA GLU A 514 23.27 -26.24 4.16
C GLU A 514 23.29 -26.93 2.80
N ASP A 515 22.19 -27.60 2.44
CA ASP A 515 21.98 -28.21 1.13
C ASP A 515 21.17 -27.29 0.20
N PRO A 516 21.78 -26.69 -0.84
CA PRO A 516 21.08 -25.80 -1.77
C PRO A 516 19.99 -26.53 -2.58
N SER A 517 20.09 -27.85 -2.72
CA SER A 517 19.08 -28.69 -3.38
C SER A 517 17.72 -28.63 -2.69
N ASN A 518 17.69 -28.62 -1.36
CA ASN A 518 16.43 -28.64 -0.60
C ASN A 518 15.63 -27.36 -0.83
N PHE A 519 16.29 -26.21 -0.85
CA PHE A 519 15.65 -24.93 -1.16
C PHE A 519 15.23 -24.83 -2.62
N LEU A 520 16.04 -25.32 -3.56
CA LEU A 520 15.64 -25.38 -4.97
C LEU A 520 14.44 -26.30 -5.21
N ASN A 521 14.34 -27.41 -4.49
CA ASN A 521 13.18 -28.30 -4.53
C ASN A 521 11.95 -27.65 -3.90
N LEU A 522 12.10 -26.87 -2.82
CA LEU A 522 11.03 -26.05 -2.26
C LEU A 522 10.52 -25.03 -3.28
N MET A 523 11.44 -24.32 -3.95
CA MET A 523 11.12 -23.34 -4.98
C MET A 523 10.42 -23.97 -6.17
N ARG A 524 10.84 -25.18 -6.59
CA ARG A 524 10.17 -25.95 -7.65
C ARG A 524 8.73 -26.28 -7.27
N LEU A 525 8.54 -26.80 -6.06
CA LEU A 525 7.21 -27.15 -5.56
C LEU A 525 6.32 -25.90 -5.43
N LYS A 526 6.88 -24.79 -4.96
CA LYS A 526 6.18 -23.50 -4.92
C LYS A 526 5.83 -22.98 -6.31
N TYR A 527 6.72 -23.11 -7.29
CA TYR A 527 6.46 -22.72 -8.68
C TYR A 527 5.31 -23.54 -9.29
N VAL A 528 5.37 -24.87 -9.19
CA VAL A 528 4.35 -25.77 -9.75
C VAL A 528 2.96 -25.49 -9.15
N THR A 529 2.88 -25.24 -7.85
CA THR A 529 1.60 -24.87 -7.18
C THR A 529 1.09 -23.47 -7.52
N SER A 530 1.95 -22.63 -8.09
CA SER A 530 1.63 -21.25 -8.51
C SER A 530 1.24 -21.16 -9.99
N LEU A 531 1.25 -22.26 -10.72
CA LEU A 531 0.78 -22.30 -12.11
C LEU A 531 -0.71 -21.97 -12.20
N ALA A 532 -1.08 -21.35 -13.32
CA ALA A 532 -2.47 -21.11 -13.70
C ALA A 532 -3.21 -22.44 -13.85
N GLN A 533 -4.41 -22.50 -13.28
CA GLN A 533 -5.20 -23.73 -13.30
C GLN A 533 -5.86 -23.91 -14.68
N PRO A 534 -5.93 -25.14 -15.20
CA PRO A 534 -6.74 -25.42 -16.38
C PRO A 534 -8.20 -24.99 -16.17
N GLY A 535 -8.76 -24.26 -17.12
CA GLY A 535 -10.10 -23.67 -17.05
C GLY A 535 -10.12 -22.18 -16.69
N GLU A 536 -8.99 -21.60 -16.26
CA GLU A 536 -8.93 -20.19 -15.87
C GLU A 536 -9.29 -19.26 -17.04
N PRO A 537 -10.25 -18.32 -16.89
CA PRO A 537 -10.71 -17.43 -17.95
C PRO A 537 -9.76 -16.23 -18.16
N VAL A 538 -8.52 -16.52 -18.55
CA VAL A 538 -7.42 -15.55 -18.65
C VAL A 538 -7.70 -14.39 -19.59
N GLY A 539 -8.53 -14.57 -20.63
CA GLY A 539 -8.88 -13.47 -21.54
C GLY A 539 -9.80 -12.43 -20.89
N VAL A 540 -10.77 -12.87 -20.09
CA VAL A 540 -11.64 -11.96 -19.33
C VAL A 540 -10.82 -11.23 -18.28
N ILE A 541 -9.93 -11.93 -17.58
CA ILE A 541 -9.04 -11.36 -16.57
C ILE A 541 -8.14 -10.30 -17.20
N ALA A 542 -7.55 -10.57 -18.37
CA ALA A 542 -6.73 -9.60 -19.10
C ALA A 542 -7.54 -8.36 -19.51
N GLY A 543 -8.74 -8.55 -20.06
CA GLY A 543 -9.63 -7.44 -20.43
C GLY A 543 -10.03 -6.56 -19.24
N GLN A 544 -10.32 -7.18 -18.09
CA GLN A 544 -10.60 -6.46 -16.84
C GLN A 544 -9.37 -5.75 -16.28
N SER A 545 -8.21 -6.40 -16.30
CA SER A 545 -6.95 -5.85 -15.78
C SER A 545 -6.43 -4.66 -16.58
N ILE A 546 -6.88 -4.49 -17.84
CA ILE A 546 -6.60 -3.31 -18.66
C ILE A 546 -7.69 -2.26 -18.50
N GLY A 547 -8.96 -2.66 -18.54
CA GLY A 547 -10.09 -1.73 -18.58
C GLY A 547 -10.47 -1.11 -17.23
N GLU A 548 -10.22 -1.79 -16.11
CA GLU A 548 -10.49 -1.25 -14.77
C GLU A 548 -9.52 -0.14 -14.35
N PRO A 549 -8.19 -0.25 -14.55
CA PRO A 549 -7.27 0.83 -14.20
C PRO A 549 -7.17 1.96 -15.24
N SER A 550 -7.73 1.79 -16.45
CA SER A 550 -7.76 2.82 -17.51
C SER A 550 -8.83 3.87 -17.28
#